data_AF-A0A937U032-F1
#
_entry.id   AF-A0A937U032-F1
#
_cell.length_a   1.000
_cell.length_b   1.000
_cell.length_c   1.000
_cell.angle_alpha   90.00
_cell.angle_beta   90.00
_cell.angle_gamma   90.00
#
_symmetry.space_group_name_H-M   'P 1'
#
loop_
_entity.id
_entity.type
_entity.pdbx_description
1 polymer ?
#
loop_
_entity_poly.entity_id
_entity_poly.type
_entity_poly.pdbx_seq_one_letter_code
_entity_poly.pdbx_strand_id
1 'polypeptide(L)'
;FSENFDDALSQGQMVDLCSKGAAFTCYADDSCPHPGQHITARFSIPRYGFDGSFDMENFTRSGHICRVQNVNNILRRIAVQFSETLPFKPGEQANEQSESEPLQDLEPVQA
;
A
#
# COMPACT_ATOMS: atom_id res chain seq x y z
N PHE A 1 -6.78 7.94 10.91
CA PHE A 1 -7.89 6.98 11.13
C PHE A 1 -7.72 6.33 12.48
N SER A 2 -8.62 6.58 13.42
CA SER A 2 -8.65 5.94 14.73
C SER A 2 -10.10 5.94 15.24
N GLU A 3 -10.87 4.95 14.80
CA GLU A 3 -12.16 4.60 15.38
C GLU A 3 -12.04 3.19 15.98
N ASN A 4 -12.36 3.10 17.27
CA ASN A 4 -12.23 1.92 18.10
C ASN A 4 -13.42 0.98 17.84
N PHE A 5 -13.14 -0.21 17.33
CA PHE A 5 -14.11 -1.31 17.26
C PHE A 5 -13.55 -2.43 18.13
N ASP A 6 -14.41 -3.02 18.97
CA ASP A 6 -14.13 -3.96 20.08
C ASP A 6 -13.40 -5.29 19.73
N ASP A 7 -12.76 -5.38 18.56
CA ASP A 7 -11.88 -6.49 18.19
C ASP A 7 -10.43 -6.19 18.58
N ALA A 8 -9.62 -7.23 18.81
CA ALA A 8 -8.19 -7.11 19.13
C ALA A 8 -7.45 -6.32 18.04
N LEU A 9 -7.23 -5.02 18.28
CA LEU A 9 -6.60 -4.12 17.34
C LEU A 9 -5.07 -4.17 17.51
N SER A 10 -4.40 -4.75 16.52
CA SER A 10 -2.95 -4.61 16.36
C SER A 10 -2.62 -3.37 15.53
N GLN A 11 -1.85 -2.44 16.10
CA GLN A 11 -1.33 -1.29 15.37
C GLN A 11 0.12 -1.52 14.94
N GLY A 12 0.46 -1.08 13.72
CA GLY A 12 1.70 -1.44 13.07
C GLY A 12 2.15 -0.45 12.00
N GLN A 13 3.44 -0.49 11.66
CA GLN A 13 3.97 0.22 10.50
C GLN A 13 3.90 -0.70 9.28
N MET A 14 3.38 -0.19 8.17
CA MET A 14 3.46 -0.87 6.88
C MET A 14 4.90 -0.84 6.35
N VAL A 15 5.45 -1.99 6.00
CA VAL A 15 6.85 -2.15 5.54
C VAL A 15 6.97 -2.65 4.11
N ASP A 16 5.88 -3.17 3.55
CA ASP A 16 5.79 -3.60 2.15
C ASP A 16 4.34 -3.54 1.69
N LEU A 17 4.13 -3.31 0.39
CA LEU A 17 2.81 -3.17 -0.21
C LEU A 17 2.84 -3.51 -1.69
N CYS A 18 1.90 -4.35 -2.12
CA CYS A 18 1.57 -4.58 -3.51
C CYS A 18 0.05 -4.58 -3.69
N SER A 19 -0.43 -4.75 -4.92
CA SER A 19 -1.88 -4.78 -5.18
C SER A 19 -2.59 -5.97 -4.54
N LYS A 20 -1.88 -7.06 -4.22
CA LYS A 20 -2.44 -8.31 -3.67
C LYS A 20 -2.25 -8.47 -2.17
N GLY A 21 -1.49 -7.60 -1.53
CA GLY A 21 -1.16 -7.76 -0.11
C GLY A 21 -0.23 -6.69 0.42
N ALA A 22 -0.04 -6.71 1.73
CA ALA A 22 0.86 -5.80 2.43
C ALA A 22 1.57 -6.53 3.57
N ALA A 23 2.67 -5.96 4.05
CA ALA A 23 3.31 -6.40 5.28
C ALA A 23 3.31 -5.28 6.32
N PHE A 24 3.06 -5.64 7.56
CA PHE A 24 3.05 -4.74 8.71
C PHE A 24 3.98 -5.26 9.80
N THR A 25 4.50 -4.36 10.62
CA THR A 25 5.04 -4.73 11.93
C THR A 25 3.93 -4.80 12.96
N CYS A 26 4.07 -5.63 13.98
CA CYS A 26 3.23 -5.60 15.18
C CYS A 26 4.08 -6.02 16.38
N TYR A 27 3.58 -5.76 17.60
CA TYR A 27 4.24 -6.26 18.80
C TYR A 27 4.13 -7.78 18.90
N ALA A 28 5.14 -8.40 19.51
CA ALA A 28 5.21 -9.82 19.79
C ALA A 28 4.48 -10.17 21.11
N ASP A 29 3.25 -9.68 21.27
CA ASP A 29 2.37 -9.94 22.40
C ASP A 29 1.16 -10.80 21.97
N ASP A 30 0.21 -11.02 22.89
CA ASP A 30 -0.97 -11.84 22.65
C ASP A 30 -1.92 -11.26 21.59
N SER A 31 -1.75 -9.99 21.19
CA SER A 31 -2.52 -9.35 20.12
C SER A 31 -1.95 -9.63 18.72
N CYS A 32 -0.74 -10.21 18.63
CA CYS A 32 -0.10 -10.54 17.37
C CYS A 32 -0.94 -11.53 16.55
N PRO A 33 -1.32 -11.20 15.31
CA PRO A 33 -2.07 -12.12 14.46
C PRO A 33 -1.30 -13.40 14.14
N HIS A 34 -2.03 -14.50 13.94
CA HIS A 34 -1.48 -15.82 13.66
C HIS A 34 -1.63 -16.20 12.17
N PRO A 35 -0.76 -17.06 11.62
CA PRO A 35 -0.93 -17.57 10.25
C PRO A 35 -2.32 -18.18 10.02
N GLY A 36 -2.94 -17.85 8.88
CA GLY A 36 -4.29 -18.29 8.50
C GLY A 36 -5.43 -17.48 9.12
N GLN A 37 -5.16 -16.60 10.09
CA GLN A 37 -6.17 -15.77 10.71
C GLN A 37 -6.74 -14.76 9.71
N HIS A 38 -8.07 -14.65 9.66
CA HIS A 38 -8.76 -13.62 8.89
C HIS A 38 -8.72 -12.30 9.64
N ILE A 39 -8.38 -11.22 8.93
CA ILE A 39 -8.27 -9.89 9.50
C ILE A 39 -8.86 -8.84 8.56
N THR A 40 -9.14 -7.68 9.12
CA THR A 40 -9.39 -6.45 8.35
C THR A 40 -8.19 -5.53 8.52
N ALA A 41 -7.43 -5.32 7.43
CA ALA A 41 -6.33 -4.37 7.40
C ALA A 41 -6.86 -2.97 7.05
N ARG A 42 -6.42 -1.96 7.80
CA ARG A 42 -6.73 -0.55 7.54
C ARG A 42 -5.41 0.21 7.38
N PHE A 43 -5.23 0.89 6.26
CA PHE A 43 -3.98 1.58 5.95
C PHE A 43 -4.21 2.74 4.99
N SER A 44 -3.25 3.66 4.97
CA SER A 44 -3.26 4.81 4.07
C SER A 44 -2.00 4.79 3.23
N ILE A 45 -2.12 5.06 1.93
CA ILE A 45 -0.99 5.09 0.99
C ILE A 45 -1.02 6.40 0.20
N PRO A 46 0.14 6.95 -0.17
CA PRO A 46 0.17 8.09 -1.06
C PRO A 46 -0.36 7.70 -2.43
N ARG A 47 -1.11 8.62 -3.04
CA ARG A 47 -1.51 8.58 -4.44
C ARG A 47 -0.95 9.81 -5.12
N TYR A 48 -0.02 9.58 -6.03
CA TYR A 48 0.63 10.65 -6.77
C TYR A 48 -0.25 11.12 -7.92
N GLY A 49 -0.41 12.44 -8.02
CA GLY A 49 -1.02 13.13 -9.15
C GLY A 49 0.01 13.43 -10.24
N PHE A 50 -0.48 13.83 -11.42
CA PHE A 50 0.36 14.10 -12.59
C PHE A 50 1.30 15.31 -12.43
N ASP A 51 0.93 16.23 -11.56
CA ASP A 51 1.67 17.46 -11.23
C ASP A 51 2.74 17.24 -10.14
N GLY A 52 2.95 15.99 -9.72
CA GLY A 52 3.87 15.66 -8.62
C GLY A 52 3.29 15.95 -7.23
N SER A 53 2.03 16.37 -7.13
CA SER A 53 1.30 16.40 -5.86
C SER A 53 1.02 14.96 -5.39
N PHE A 54 0.72 14.80 -4.10
CA PHE A 54 0.22 13.55 -3.57
C PHE A 54 -0.91 13.78 -2.57
N ASP A 55 -1.90 12.90 -2.63
CA ASP A 55 -2.95 12.78 -1.63
C ASP A 55 -2.81 11.46 -0.87
N MET A 56 -3.36 11.39 0.34
CA MET A 56 -3.41 10.14 1.10
C MET A 56 -4.73 9.41 0.82
N GLU A 57 -4.64 8.24 0.19
CA GLU A 57 -5.80 7.37 -0.05
C GLU A 57 -5.90 6.30 1.04
N ASN A 58 -7.10 6.09 1.58
CA ASN A 58 -7.35 5.20 2.70
C ASN A 58 -8.01 3.92 2.22
N PHE A 59 -7.51 2.79 2.70
CA PHE A 59 -8.00 1.46 2.35
C PHE A 59 -8.40 0.69 3.59
N THR A 60 -9.55 0.02 3.47
CA THR A 60 -9.96 -1.08 4.33
C THR A 60 -9.99 -2.32 3.44
N ARG A 61 -9.21 -3.35 3.80
CA ARG A 61 -9.13 -4.61 3.05
C ARG A 61 -9.24 -5.80 3.98
N SER A 62 -10.21 -6.66 3.70
CA SER A 62 -10.26 -8.00 4.29
C SER A 62 -9.18 -8.87 3.69
N GLY A 63 -8.63 -9.78 4.49
CA GLY A 63 -7.59 -10.69 4.05
C GLY A 63 -7.27 -11.73 5.11
N HIS A 64 -6.18 -12.46 4.89
CA HIS A 64 -5.67 -13.40 5.88
C HIS A 64 -4.16 -13.26 6.04
N ILE A 65 -3.66 -13.65 7.21
CA ILE A 65 -2.23 -13.68 7.50
C ILE A 65 -1.60 -14.86 6.75
N CYS A 66 -0.78 -14.58 5.74
CA CYS A 66 -0.10 -15.64 4.98
C CYS A 66 1.28 -15.99 5.57
N ARG A 67 1.87 -15.09 6.36
CA ARG A 67 3.17 -15.31 7.01
C ARG A 67 3.34 -14.44 8.25
N VAL A 68 3.95 -15.00 9.29
CA VAL A 68 4.46 -14.26 10.45
C VAL A 68 5.96 -14.51 10.56
N GLN A 69 6.76 -13.46 10.55
CA GLN A 69 8.21 -13.51 10.65
C GLN A 69 8.66 -12.92 11.99
N ASN A 70 9.54 -13.63 12.68
CA ASN A 70 10.23 -13.12 13.86
C ASN A 70 11.27 -12.07 13.41
N VAL A 71 11.11 -10.82 13.86
CA VAL A 71 12.10 -9.75 13.62
C VAL A 71 13.05 -9.68 14.81
N ASN A 72 12.50 -9.60 16.02
CA ASN A 72 13.25 -9.67 17.29
C ASN A 72 12.29 -10.05 18.43
N ASN A 73 12.74 -9.97 19.68
CA ASN A 73 11.95 -10.34 20.87
C ASN A 73 10.73 -9.43 21.13
N ILE A 74 10.64 -8.28 20.44
CA ILE A 74 9.59 -7.26 20.65
C ILE A 74 8.67 -7.16 19.45
N LEU A 75 9.19 -7.36 18.24
CA LEU A 75 8.47 -7.14 16.99
C LEU A 75 8.33 -8.42 16.16
N ARG A 76 7.15 -8.55 15.57
CA ARG A 76 6.86 -9.45 14.47
C ARG A 76 6.63 -8.66 13.20
N ARG A 77 6.87 -9.30 12.06
CA ARG A 77 6.43 -8.82 10.75
C ARG A 77 5.37 -9.78 10.24
N ILE A 78 4.18 -9.28 10.00
CA ILE A 78 3.07 -10.04 9.44
C ILE A 78 2.91 -9.69 7.97
N ALA A 79 2.63 -10.69 7.14
CA ALA A 79 2.23 -10.49 5.75
C ALA A 79 0.76 -10.85 5.61
N VAL A 80 0.02 -9.95 4.96
CA VAL A 80 -1.42 -10.04 4.73
C VAL A 80 -1.65 -10.22 3.25
N GLN A 81 -2.39 -11.25 2.88
CA GLN A 81 -2.91 -11.40 1.53
C GLN A 81 -4.33 -10.86 1.49
N PHE A 82 -4.60 -9.89 0.62
CA PHE A 82 -5.91 -9.29 0.48
C PHE A 82 -6.86 -10.23 -0.26
N SER A 83 -8.12 -10.26 0.18
CA SER A 83 -9.19 -10.98 -0.52
C SER A 83 -9.54 -10.32 -1.86
N GLU A 84 -9.40 -8.99 -1.93
CA GLU A 84 -9.60 -8.19 -3.14
C GLU A 84 -8.38 -7.33 -3.40
N THR A 85 -7.98 -7.22 -4.66
CA THR A 85 -6.83 -6.42 -5.04
C THR A 85 -7.08 -4.93 -4.86
N LEU A 86 -6.02 -4.15 -4.65
CA LEU A 86 -6.08 -2.70 -4.72
C LEU A 86 -6.45 -2.25 -6.15
N PRO A 87 -7.16 -1.11 -6.29
CA PRO A 87 -7.60 -0.61 -7.59
C PRO A 87 -6.45 -0.10 -8.47
N PHE A 88 -5.26 0.05 -7.90
CA PHE A 88 -4.03 0.39 -8.61
C PHE A 88 -2.83 -0.33 -7.98
N LYS A 89 -1.68 -0.25 -8.64
CA LYS A 89 -0.41 -0.78 -8.15
C LYS A 89 0.37 0.33 -7.44
N PRO A 90 0.52 0.28 -6.10
CA PRO A 90 1.10 1.40 -5.35
C PRO A 90 2.56 1.72 -5.71
N GLY A 91 3.35 0.70 -6.04
CA GLY A 91 4.76 0.87 -6.45
C GLY A 91 4.97 1.15 -7.95
N GLU A 92 3.90 1.12 -8.77
CA GLU A 92 3.95 1.32 -10.22
C GLU A 92 2.95 2.41 -10.66
N GLN A 93 2.68 3.41 -9.83
CA GLN A 93 1.89 4.57 -10.24
C GLN A 93 2.70 5.33 -11.30
N ALA A 94 2.53 4.92 -12.56
CA ALA A 94 3.15 5.58 -13.69
C ALA A 94 2.60 7.01 -13.73
N ASN A 95 3.51 7.98 -13.82
CA ASN A 95 3.13 9.27 -14.35
C ASN A 95 2.81 9.01 -15.83
N GLU A 96 1.54 8.72 -16.15
CA GLU A 96 1.11 8.41 -17.52
C GLU A 96 1.26 9.66 -18.41
N GLN A 97 2.50 9.97 -18.79
CA GLN A 97 2.79 10.77 -19.96
C GLN A 97 2.58 9.87 -21.18
N SER A 98 1.38 9.88 -21.73
CA SER A 98 1.28 9.84 -23.18
C SER A 98 1.84 11.18 -23.67
N GLU A 99 3.11 11.16 -24.04
CA GLU A 99 3.78 12.19 -24.82
C GLU A 99 2.98 12.42 -26.11
N SER A 100 2.10 13.41 -26.11
CA SER A 100 1.62 14.06 -27.32
C SER A 100 2.26 15.45 -27.37
N GLU A 101 3.57 15.48 -27.54
CA GLU A 101 4.27 16.67 -28.03
C GLU A 101 3.74 16.93 -29.45
N PRO A 102 3.08 18.06 -29.75
CA PRO A 102 2.81 18.41 -31.13
C PRO A 102 4.13 18.75 -31.80
N LEU A 103 4.49 18.00 -32.84
CA LEU A 103 5.57 18.33 -33.79
C LEU A 103 5.43 19.80 -34.19
N GLN A 104 6.32 20.65 -33.69
CA GLN A 104 6.51 21.99 -34.24
C GLN A 104 7.30 21.82 -35.54
N ASP A 105 6.59 21.93 -36.67
CA ASP A 105 7.18 22.01 -38.00
C ASP A 105 8.23 23.14 -38.03
N LEU A 106 9.51 22.76 -38.12
CA LEU A 106 10.60 23.67 -38.44
C LEU A 106 10.55 23.98 -39.94
N GLU A 107 10.00 25.13 -40.31
CA GLU A 107 10.15 25.65 -41.68
C GLU A 107 11.50 26.40 -41.82
N PRO A 108 12.25 26.18 -42.91
CA PRO A 108 13.63 26.65 -43.07
C PRO A 108 13.72 28.14 -43.42
N VAL A 109 14.73 28.81 -42.86
CA VAL A 109 15.16 30.15 -43.29
C VAL A 109 15.79 30.05 -44.67
N GLN A 110 15.15 30.63 -45.69
CA GLN A 110 15.77 30.81 -47.01
C GLN A 110 16.68 32.05 -46.99
N ALA A 111 17.90 31.88 -47.52
CA ALA A 111 18.91 32.91 -47.72
C ALA A 111 18.71 33.70 -49.00
#